data_AF-A0A1W9TJB1-F1
#
_entry.id   AF-A0A1W9TJB1-F1
#
_cell.length_a   1.000
_cell.length_b   1.000
_cell.length_c   1.000
_cell.angle_alpha   90.00
_cell.angle_beta   90.00
_cell.angle_gamma   90.00
#
_symmetry.space_group_name_H-M   'P 1'
#
loop_
_entity.id
_entity.type
_entity.pdbx_description
1 polymer ?
#
loop_
_entity_poly.entity_id
_entity_poly.type
_entity_poly.pdbx_seq_one_letter_code
_entity_poly.pdbx_strand_id
1 'polypeptide(L)'
;MKPFKKLIILLSLAIFIASIGQASEQRKQPLEEILRAEQIKPYDVPIYEQSREWLLREFGPGDPYPINLTLATKNIVWQARQEIQAGELDPIQGIIRTFWYTNIKPVFARTGSLNEDVEQSDVLHNVLVELVRTRDIMRYKDMGFLNNNAGTLKIDKNWQSY
;
A
#
# COMPACT_ATOMS: atom_id res chain seq x y z
N MET A 1 -19.74 40.41 -46.55
CA MET A 1 -18.72 40.03 -45.53
C MET A 1 -19.42 39.48 -44.29
N LYS A 2 -19.37 38.15 -44.01
CA LYS A 2 -19.58 37.53 -42.67
C LYS A 2 -19.45 35.98 -42.58
N PRO A 3 -18.76 35.21 -43.46
CA PRO A 3 -18.58 33.77 -43.21
C PRO A 3 -17.42 33.45 -42.24
N PHE A 4 -16.47 34.37 -42.04
CA PHE A 4 -15.22 34.07 -41.31
C PHE A 4 -15.36 33.94 -39.78
N LYS A 5 -16.37 34.57 -39.15
CA LYS A 5 -16.50 34.54 -37.67
C LYS A 5 -16.97 33.18 -37.13
N LYS A 6 -17.81 32.44 -37.88
CA LYS A 6 -18.28 31.11 -37.44
C LYS A 6 -17.18 30.05 -37.53
N LEU A 7 -16.30 30.15 -38.53
CA LEU A 7 -15.20 29.21 -38.72
C LEU A 7 -14.13 29.36 -37.63
N ILE A 8 -13.84 30.59 -37.21
CA ILE A 8 -12.89 30.85 -36.12
C ILE A 8 -13.40 30.28 -34.79
N ILE A 9 -14.69 30.45 -34.46
CA ILE A 9 -15.27 29.94 -33.21
C ILE A 9 -15.25 28.41 -33.16
N LEU A 10 -15.56 27.73 -34.26
CA LEU A 10 -15.50 26.26 -34.34
C LEU A 10 -14.06 25.74 -34.23
N LEU A 11 -13.08 26.44 -34.81
CA LEU A 11 -11.67 26.07 -34.69
C LEU A 11 -11.15 26.29 -33.26
N SER A 12 -11.55 27.39 -32.60
CA SER A 12 -11.20 27.65 -31.20
C SER A 12 -11.80 26.61 -30.24
N LEU A 13 -13.04 26.17 -30.50
CA LEU A 13 -13.71 25.14 -29.71
C LEU A 13 -13.06 23.76 -29.91
N ALA A 14 -12.67 23.43 -31.15
CA ALA A 14 -11.95 22.18 -31.44
C ALA A 14 -10.55 22.15 -30.80
N ILE A 15 -9.83 23.28 -30.78
CA ILE A 15 -8.53 23.40 -30.09
C ILE A 15 -8.71 23.28 -28.57
N PHE A 16 -9.79 23.85 -28.01
CA PHE A 16 -10.09 23.73 -26.58
C PHE A 16 -10.46 22.29 -26.18
N ILE A 17 -11.25 21.58 -27.01
CA ILE A 17 -11.59 20.16 -26.80
C ILE A 17 -10.35 19.27 -26.94
N ALA A 18 -9.46 19.57 -27.90
CA ALA A 18 -8.19 18.84 -28.04
C ALA A 18 -7.24 19.06 -26.85
N SER A 19 -7.22 20.26 -26.23
CA SER A 19 -6.48 20.51 -25.00
C SER A 19 -7.11 19.87 -23.75
N ILE A 20 -8.44 19.73 -23.69
CA ILE A 20 -9.11 19.00 -22.60
C ILE A 20 -8.87 17.48 -22.72
N GLY A 21 -8.79 16.94 -23.94
CA GLY A 21 -8.46 15.53 -24.18
C GLY A 21 -7.03 15.12 -23.81
N GLN A 22 -6.13 16.08 -23.53
CA GLN A 22 -4.78 15.85 -23.02
C GLN A 22 -4.65 16.06 -21.50
N ALA A 23 -5.73 16.41 -20.81
CA ALA A 23 -5.74 16.52 -19.36
C ALA A 23 -5.90 15.13 -18.72
N SER A 24 -4.76 14.61 -18.28
CA SER A 24 -4.56 13.49 -17.36
C SER A 24 -4.95 12.08 -17.83
N GLU A 25 -4.28 11.58 -18.87
CA GLU A 25 -3.75 10.23 -18.74
C GLU A 25 -2.68 10.29 -17.63
N GLN A 26 -3.10 10.11 -16.37
CA GLN A 26 -2.16 9.87 -15.28
C GLN A 26 -1.38 8.62 -15.65
N ARG A 27 -0.19 8.79 -16.25
CA ARG A 27 0.75 7.68 -16.44
C ARG A 27 1.02 7.12 -15.06
N LYS A 28 0.47 5.93 -14.76
CA LYS A 28 0.76 5.21 -13.52
C LYS A 28 2.28 5.10 -13.42
N GLN A 29 2.82 5.50 -12.28
CA GLN A 29 4.26 5.37 -12.03
C GLN A 29 4.67 3.91 -12.22
N PRO A 30 5.83 3.63 -12.85
CA PRO A 30 6.38 2.28 -12.91
C PRO A 30 6.46 1.66 -11.51
N LEU A 31 6.16 0.36 -11.41
CA LEU A 31 6.12 -0.34 -10.13
C LEU A 31 7.43 -0.15 -9.34
N GLU A 32 8.57 -0.25 -10.03
CA GLU A 32 9.90 -0.13 -9.45
C GLU A 32 10.14 1.27 -8.85
N GLU A 33 9.57 2.31 -9.43
CA GLU A 33 9.63 3.66 -8.88
C GLU A 33 8.79 3.79 -7.62
N ILE A 34 7.59 3.18 -7.61
CA ILE A 34 6.73 3.15 -6.43
C ILE A 34 7.43 2.39 -5.30
N LEU A 35 7.96 1.19 -5.56
CA LEU A 35 8.67 0.40 -4.55
C LEU A 35 9.89 1.15 -4.00
N ARG A 36 10.65 1.83 -4.86
CA ARG A 36 11.79 2.66 -4.43
C ARG A 36 11.33 3.83 -3.55
N ALA A 37 10.27 4.54 -3.94
CA ALA A 37 9.71 5.64 -3.17
C ALA A 37 9.18 5.19 -1.81
N GLU A 38 8.62 3.99 -1.74
CA GLU A 38 8.12 3.35 -0.53
C GLU A 38 9.21 2.65 0.30
N GLN A 39 10.47 2.67 -0.18
CA GLN A 39 11.60 1.95 0.41
C GLN A 39 11.31 0.45 0.61
N ILE A 40 10.56 -0.13 -0.32
CA ILE A 40 10.28 -1.56 -0.38
C ILE A 40 11.39 -2.24 -1.17
N LYS A 41 12.02 -3.23 -0.55
CA LYS A 41 13.19 -3.94 -1.11
C LYS A 41 12.92 -5.44 -1.20
N PRO A 42 13.59 -6.15 -2.13
CA PRO A 42 13.62 -7.60 -2.11
C PRO A 42 14.49 -8.10 -0.96
N TYR A 43 14.10 -9.23 -0.36
CA TYR A 43 14.87 -9.93 0.67
C TYR A 43 14.82 -11.43 0.40
N ASP A 44 15.98 -12.08 0.47
CA ASP A 44 16.11 -13.52 0.22
C ASP A 44 15.64 -14.38 1.41
N VAL A 45 15.64 -13.81 2.62
CA VAL A 45 15.24 -14.47 3.86
C VAL A 45 13.98 -13.77 4.39
N PRO A 46 12.95 -14.52 4.83
CA PRO A 46 11.75 -13.92 5.39
C PRO A 46 12.06 -12.94 6.52
N ILE A 47 11.57 -11.69 6.40
CA ILE A 47 11.84 -10.62 7.38
C ILE A 47 11.38 -11.04 8.77
N TYR A 48 10.27 -11.79 8.86
CA TYR A 48 9.74 -12.25 10.15
C TYR A 48 10.64 -13.28 10.84
N GLU A 49 11.61 -13.86 10.14
CA GLU A 49 12.62 -14.79 10.67
C GLU A 49 13.95 -14.11 11.03
N GLN A 50 14.14 -12.84 10.61
CA GLN A 50 15.39 -12.11 10.84
C GLN A 50 15.67 -11.84 12.33
N SER A 51 16.96 -11.75 12.66
CA SER A 51 17.41 -11.46 14.02
C SER A 51 17.05 -10.03 14.45
N ARG A 52 17.03 -9.80 15.77
CA ARG A 52 16.75 -8.49 16.35
C ARG A 52 17.72 -7.42 15.82
N GLU A 53 19.01 -7.74 15.80
CA GLU A 53 20.08 -6.82 15.39
C GLU A 53 19.96 -6.44 13.92
N TRP A 54 19.57 -7.41 13.09
CA TRP A 54 19.30 -7.15 11.68
C TRP A 54 18.11 -6.21 11.50
N LEU A 55 16.99 -6.50 12.20
CA LEU A 55 15.77 -5.69 12.12
C LEU A 55 15.99 -4.24 12.57
N LEU A 56 16.76 -4.03 13.64
CA LEU A 56 17.09 -2.69 14.15
C LEU A 56 17.94 -1.90 13.14
N ARG A 57 18.89 -2.56 12.47
CA ARG A 57 19.74 -1.93 11.46
C ARG A 57 18.97 -1.61 10.18
N GLU A 58 18.06 -2.49 9.77
CA GLU A 58 17.35 -2.33 8.50
C GLU A 58 16.20 -1.33 8.60
N PHE A 59 15.46 -1.32 9.71
CA PHE A 59 14.24 -0.53 9.85
C PHE A 59 14.30 0.56 10.93
N GLY A 60 15.38 0.68 11.68
CA GLY A 60 15.50 1.65 12.78
C GLY A 60 15.95 3.06 12.37
N PRO A 61 15.79 4.04 13.28
CA PRO A 61 14.79 4.10 14.33
C PRO A 61 13.43 4.58 13.80
N GLY A 62 12.36 4.25 14.51
CA GLY A 62 11.07 4.95 14.42
C GLY A 62 10.91 5.89 15.61
N ASP A 63 9.84 6.71 15.61
CA ASP A 63 9.43 7.48 16.78
C ASP A 63 7.99 7.07 17.11
N PRO A 64 7.69 6.51 18.30
CA PRO A 64 8.55 6.32 19.49
C PRO A 64 9.29 4.96 19.57
N TYR A 65 9.38 4.21 18.47
CA TYR A 65 9.75 2.79 18.50
C TYR A 65 11.19 2.51 18.04
N PRO A 66 11.84 1.44 18.54
CA PRO A 66 13.16 1.02 18.06
C PRO A 66 13.26 0.80 16.54
N ILE A 67 12.15 0.49 15.87
CA ILE A 67 12.06 0.45 14.40
C ILE A 67 10.90 1.29 13.85
N ASN A 68 11.02 1.72 12.60
CA ASN A 68 9.93 2.28 11.83
C ASN A 68 8.90 1.17 11.49
N LEU A 69 7.83 1.12 12.28
CA LEU A 69 6.78 0.10 12.17
C LEU A 69 6.13 0.06 10.78
N THR A 70 5.87 1.21 10.19
CA THR A 70 5.23 1.33 8.87
C THR A 70 6.15 0.77 7.78
N LEU A 71 7.43 1.14 7.78
CA LEU A 71 8.40 0.68 6.80
C LEU A 71 8.61 -0.84 6.89
N ALA A 72 8.78 -1.36 8.11
CA ALA A 72 8.91 -2.80 8.34
C ALA A 72 7.66 -3.55 7.84
N THR A 73 6.47 -3.04 8.16
CA THR A 73 5.21 -3.65 7.74
C THR A 73 5.01 -3.64 6.23
N LYS A 74 5.36 -2.54 5.54
CA LYS A 74 5.34 -2.47 4.06
C LYS A 74 6.19 -3.56 3.43
N ASN A 75 7.42 -3.71 3.92
CA ASN A 75 8.35 -4.71 3.41
C ASN A 75 7.89 -6.14 3.70
N ILE A 76 7.35 -6.41 4.90
CA ILE A 76 6.81 -7.75 5.23
C ILE A 76 5.58 -8.08 4.37
N VAL A 77 4.65 -7.13 4.19
CA VAL A 77 3.46 -7.33 3.33
C VAL A 77 3.89 -7.61 1.89
N TRP A 78 4.84 -6.82 1.37
CA TRP A 78 5.31 -7.00 0.01
C TRP A 78 6.04 -8.33 -0.18
N GLN A 79 6.93 -8.70 0.72
CA GLN A 79 7.64 -9.99 0.65
C GLN A 79 6.66 -11.17 0.65
N ALA A 80 5.72 -11.19 1.59
CA ALA A 80 4.71 -12.25 1.66
C ALA A 80 3.84 -12.32 0.39
N ARG A 81 3.50 -11.18 -0.22
CA ARG A 81 2.82 -11.16 -1.53
C ARG A 81 3.64 -11.87 -2.60
N GLN A 82 4.95 -11.58 -2.67
CA GLN A 82 5.83 -12.17 -3.68
C GLN A 82 5.96 -13.68 -3.48
N GLU A 83 6.14 -14.13 -2.24
CA GLU A 83 6.22 -15.56 -1.88
C GLU A 83 4.91 -16.29 -2.24
N ILE A 84 3.74 -15.68 -1.97
CA ILE A 84 2.44 -16.25 -2.34
C ILE A 84 2.29 -16.37 -3.86
N GLN A 85 2.71 -15.34 -4.61
CA GLN A 85 2.63 -15.36 -6.07
C GLN A 85 3.59 -16.38 -6.70
N ALA A 86 4.74 -16.61 -6.05
CA ALA A 86 5.70 -17.64 -6.44
C ALA A 86 5.26 -19.06 -6.03
N GLY A 87 4.26 -19.19 -5.15
CA GLY A 87 3.82 -20.47 -4.59
C GLY A 87 4.75 -21.00 -3.48
N GLU A 88 5.58 -20.14 -2.91
CA GLU A 88 6.52 -20.45 -1.82
C GLU A 88 5.86 -20.32 -0.44
N LEU A 89 4.81 -19.51 -0.36
CA LEU A 89 3.96 -19.34 0.82
C LEU A 89 2.50 -19.63 0.45
N ASP A 90 1.81 -20.43 1.25
CA ASP A 90 0.37 -20.61 1.07
C ASP A 90 -0.36 -19.27 1.26
N PRO A 91 -1.41 -18.98 0.47
CA PRO A 91 -2.24 -17.81 0.73
C PRO A 91 -2.75 -17.86 2.19
N ILE A 92 -2.92 -16.70 2.84
CA ILE A 92 -3.19 -16.65 4.29
C ILE A 92 -4.56 -17.26 4.65
N GLN A 93 -5.46 -17.43 3.65
CA GLN A 93 -6.77 -18.09 3.75
C GLN A 93 -7.62 -17.63 4.96
N GLY A 94 -7.50 -16.35 5.34
CA GLY A 94 -8.08 -15.83 6.58
C GLY A 94 -8.29 -14.31 6.61
N ILE A 95 -8.51 -13.78 7.81
CA ILE A 95 -8.66 -12.35 8.06
C ILE A 95 -7.28 -11.69 8.25
N ILE A 96 -7.18 -10.39 7.94
CA ILE A 96 -5.95 -9.57 8.09
C ILE A 96 -5.29 -9.76 9.47
N ARG A 97 -6.09 -10.00 10.52
CA ARG A 97 -5.62 -10.22 11.87
C ARG A 97 -4.75 -11.48 12.04
N THR A 98 -4.98 -12.53 11.25
CA THR A 98 -4.13 -13.72 11.26
C THR A 98 -2.72 -13.35 10.82
N PHE A 99 -2.58 -12.62 9.71
CA PHE A 99 -1.29 -12.15 9.21
C PHE A 99 -0.55 -11.25 10.21
N TRP A 100 -1.30 -10.38 10.89
CA TRP A 100 -0.74 -9.59 11.99
C TRP A 100 -0.06 -10.48 13.03
N TYR A 101 -0.73 -11.53 13.49
CA TYR A 101 -0.19 -12.41 14.53
C TYR A 101 0.97 -13.28 14.08
N THR A 102 0.95 -13.74 12.83
CA THR A 102 1.94 -14.69 12.31
C THR A 102 3.21 -14.01 11.80
N ASN A 103 3.11 -12.81 11.21
CA ASN A 103 4.22 -12.19 10.49
C ASN A 103 4.64 -10.83 11.06
N ILE A 104 3.72 -10.02 11.61
CA ILE A 104 4.03 -8.64 12.04
C ILE A 104 4.31 -8.54 13.54
N LYS A 105 3.39 -9.00 14.39
CA LYS A 105 3.51 -8.94 15.85
C LYS A 105 4.82 -9.56 16.36
N PRO A 106 5.31 -10.71 15.82
CA PRO A 106 6.58 -11.28 16.25
C PRO A 106 7.79 -10.37 15.97
N VAL A 107 7.79 -9.64 14.85
CA VAL A 107 8.86 -8.69 14.51
C VAL A 107 8.86 -7.51 15.47
N PHE A 108 7.68 -6.97 15.77
CA PHE A 108 7.56 -5.87 16.72
C PHE A 108 7.97 -6.33 18.12
N ALA A 109 7.58 -7.53 18.54
CA ALA A 109 7.96 -8.10 19.83
C ALA A 109 9.49 -8.25 19.94
N ARG A 110 10.10 -8.86 18.91
CA ARG A 110 11.53 -9.14 18.86
C ARG A 110 12.39 -7.89 18.93
N THR A 111 11.91 -6.78 18.37
CA THR A 111 12.63 -5.50 18.40
C THR A 111 12.38 -4.67 19.65
N GLY A 112 11.45 -5.08 20.52
CA GLY A 112 11.01 -4.27 21.66
C GLY A 112 10.13 -3.09 21.24
N SER A 113 9.42 -3.23 20.12
CA SER A 113 8.57 -2.19 19.53
C SER A 113 7.07 -2.46 19.72
N LEU A 114 6.70 -3.47 20.53
CA LEU A 114 5.31 -3.66 20.95
C LEU A 114 4.93 -2.68 22.05
N ASN A 115 3.72 -2.16 21.95
CA ASN A 115 3.06 -1.39 23.00
C ASN A 115 1.64 -1.95 23.19
N GLU A 116 1.37 -2.50 24.37
CA GLU A 116 0.09 -3.15 24.69
C GLU A 116 -1.05 -2.16 24.92
N ASP A 117 -0.74 -0.88 25.17
CA ASP A 117 -1.72 0.20 25.36
C ASP A 117 -2.22 0.78 24.03
N VAL A 118 -1.69 0.31 22.90
CA VAL A 118 -1.98 0.82 21.55
C VAL A 118 -2.43 -0.33 20.64
N GLU A 119 -3.50 -0.10 19.87
CA GLU A 119 -3.96 -1.01 18.81
C GLU A 119 -3.00 -1.00 17.60
N GLN A 120 -1.79 -1.54 17.76
CA GLN A 120 -0.75 -1.50 16.73
C GLN A 120 -1.08 -2.32 15.48
N SER A 121 -2.13 -3.16 15.52
CA SER A 121 -2.64 -3.84 14.33
C SER A 121 -3.18 -2.87 13.27
N ASP A 122 -3.52 -1.63 13.66
CA ASP A 122 -3.89 -0.55 12.74
C ASP A 122 -2.74 -0.17 11.78
N VAL A 123 -1.47 -0.39 12.16
CA VAL A 123 -0.32 -0.17 11.26
C VAL A 123 -0.44 -1.06 10.02
N LEU A 124 -0.78 -2.34 10.20
CA LEU A 124 -1.01 -3.26 9.08
C LEU A 124 -2.19 -2.82 8.22
N HIS A 125 -3.29 -2.39 8.85
CA HIS A 125 -4.46 -1.93 8.10
C HIS A 125 -4.13 -0.72 7.23
N ASN A 126 -3.44 0.27 7.79
CA ASN A 126 -3.03 1.48 7.08
C ASN A 126 -2.07 1.16 5.92
N VAL A 127 -1.09 0.28 6.15
CA VAL A 127 -0.17 -0.18 5.10
C VAL A 127 -0.93 -0.88 3.97
N LEU A 128 -1.87 -1.78 4.29
CA LEU A 128 -2.66 -2.46 3.26
C LEU A 128 -3.52 -1.47 2.45
N VAL A 129 -4.18 -0.51 3.12
CA VAL A 129 -4.94 0.55 2.43
C VAL A 129 -4.03 1.36 1.52
N GLU A 130 -2.84 1.72 1.98
CA GLU A 130 -1.87 2.47 1.18
C GLU A 130 -1.41 1.69 -0.05
N LEU A 131 -0.96 0.44 0.09
CA LEU A 131 -0.46 -0.36 -1.02
C LEU A 131 -1.56 -0.75 -2.02
N VAL A 132 -2.80 -0.96 -1.55
CA VAL A 132 -3.93 -1.36 -2.39
C VAL A 132 -4.65 -0.17 -3.04
N ARG A 133 -4.94 0.90 -2.30
CA ARG A 133 -5.79 2.00 -2.76
C ARG A 133 -5.00 3.23 -3.19
N THR A 134 -3.96 3.60 -2.44
CA THR A 134 -3.18 4.81 -2.72
C THR A 134 -2.13 4.56 -3.80
N ARG A 135 -1.37 3.46 -3.65
CA ARG A 135 -0.29 3.09 -4.58
C ARG A 135 -0.76 2.18 -5.71
N ASP A 136 -1.87 1.47 -5.53
CA ASP A 136 -2.44 0.55 -6.53
C ASP A 136 -1.44 -0.50 -7.04
N ILE A 137 -0.56 -1.00 -6.17
CA ILE A 137 0.50 -1.96 -6.52
C ILE A 137 0.18 -3.42 -6.16
N MET A 138 -0.91 -3.64 -5.44
CA MET A 138 -1.38 -4.98 -5.09
C MET A 138 -2.90 -5.02 -4.85
N ARG A 139 -3.44 -6.21 -4.62
CA ARG A 139 -4.83 -6.45 -4.21
C ARG A 139 -4.86 -7.28 -2.92
N TYR A 140 -5.93 -7.16 -2.13
CA TYR A 140 -6.14 -8.04 -0.97
C TYR A 140 -6.14 -9.54 -1.35
N LYS A 141 -6.70 -9.87 -2.52
CA LYS A 141 -6.73 -11.25 -3.04
C LYS A 141 -5.33 -11.80 -3.36
N ASP A 142 -4.34 -10.94 -3.63
CA ASP A 142 -2.96 -11.38 -3.90
C ASP A 142 -2.33 -12.02 -2.66
N MET A 143 -2.86 -11.72 -1.47
CA MET A 143 -2.44 -12.28 -0.18
C MET A 143 -3.30 -13.46 0.28
N GLY A 144 -4.35 -13.82 -0.48
CA GLY A 144 -5.36 -14.79 -0.04
C GLY A 144 -6.28 -14.29 1.07
N PHE A 145 -6.39 -12.97 1.28
CA PHE A 145 -7.37 -12.43 2.21
C PHE A 145 -8.78 -12.63 1.64
N LEU A 146 -9.66 -13.22 2.45
CA LEU A 146 -11.07 -13.34 2.11
C LEU A 146 -11.68 -11.94 2.01
N ASN A 147 -12.46 -11.69 0.97
CA ASN A 147 -13.21 -10.44 0.81
C ASN A 147 -14.35 -10.39 1.83
N ASN A 148 -14.02 -10.10 3.09
CA ASN A 148 -15.00 -9.93 4.16
C ASN A 148 -15.63 -8.53 4.10
N ASN A 149 -16.28 -8.19 2.98
CA ASN A 149 -17.23 -7.07 2.88
C ASN A 149 -18.44 -7.18 3.85
N ALA A 150 -18.36 -8.02 4.88
CA ALA A 150 -19.38 -8.26 5.89
C ALA A 150 -18.98 -7.82 7.31
N GLY A 151 -17.86 -7.11 7.51
CA GLY A 151 -17.46 -6.68 8.86
C GLY A 151 -16.59 -5.43 8.91
N THR A 152 -17.22 -4.26 8.89
CA THR A 152 -16.68 -2.93 9.29
C THR A 152 -15.47 -2.44 8.47
N LEU A 153 -15.64 -1.62 7.43
CA LEU A 153 -16.08 -0.22 7.57
C LEU A 153 -15.63 0.42 8.90
N LYS A 154 -14.32 0.47 9.13
CA LYS A 154 -13.69 1.72 9.59
C LYS A 154 -13.03 2.38 8.37
N ILE A 155 -13.81 2.54 7.31
CA ILE A 155 -13.46 3.43 6.22
C ILE A 155 -14.09 4.76 6.61
N ASP A 156 -13.24 5.66 7.09
CA ASP A 156 -13.50 7.08 7.32
C ASP A 156 -14.49 7.44 8.45
N LYS A 157 -14.03 8.22 9.44
CA LYS A 157 -14.93 8.89 10.39
C LYS A 157 -15.64 10.10 9.77
N ASN A 158 -15.38 10.43 8.51
CA ASN A 158 -15.94 11.58 7.80
C ASN A 158 -16.30 11.23 6.35
N TRP A 159 -17.44 10.59 6.08
CA TRP A 159 -18.08 10.84 4.78
C TRP A 159 -19.61 10.73 4.79
N GLN A 160 -20.26 11.85 4.49
CA GLN A 160 -21.65 11.91 4.07
C GLN A 160 -21.73 11.66 2.56
N SER A 161 -22.71 10.86 2.15
CA SER A 161 -22.99 10.50 0.77
C SER A 161 -23.44 11.71 -0.06
N TYR A 162 -22.74 11.94 -1.18
CA TYR A 162 -23.29 12.52 -2.40
C TYR A 162 -22.99 11.57 -3.55
#